data_AF-A0A1T5LHQ0-F1
#
_entry.id   AF-A0A1T5LHQ0-F1
#
_cell.length_a   1.000
_cell.length_b   1.000
_cell.length_c   1.000
_cell.angle_alpha   90.00
_cell.angle_beta   90.00
_cell.angle_gamma   90.00
#
_symmetry.space_group_name_H-M   'P 1'
#
loop_
_entity.id
_entity.type
_entity.pdbx_description
1 polymer ?
#
loop_
_entity_poly.entity_id
_entity_poly.type
_entity_poly.pdbx_seq_one_letter_code
_entity_poly.pdbx_strand_id
1 'polypeptide(L)'
;MTWQLAFVTASFVLVAAAAVRSWLHSRSHHQAVARRSRRRHPPAADPLLTLTVQVRLGELARELRAIDDDRQVYARAHHARAAQEAYDALLREACRLAGLGVVDLPTRAGEQAESAERLREELELSSRGWSW
;
A
#
# COMPACT_ATOMS: atom_id res chain seq x y z
N MET A 1 37.78 13.68 41.50
CA MET A 1 36.54 14.41 41.15
C MET A 1 36.01 14.11 39.73
N THR A 2 36.63 13.22 38.95
CA THR A 2 36.20 12.91 37.56
C THR A 2 35.21 11.73 37.47
N TRP A 3 35.28 10.77 38.38
CA TRP A 3 34.42 9.57 38.34
C TRP A 3 32.95 9.85 38.69
N GLN A 4 32.66 10.81 39.56
CA GLN A 4 31.29 11.17 39.92
C GLN A 4 30.51 11.80 38.76
N LEU A 5 31.19 12.58 37.91
CA LEU A 5 30.60 13.16 36.70
C LEU A 5 30.26 12.09 35.66
N ALA A 6 31.08 11.04 35.52
CA ALA A 6 30.83 9.94 34.60
C ALA A 6 29.59 9.11 34.99
N PHE A 7 29.34 8.93 36.29
CA PHE A 7 28.15 8.21 36.75
C PHE A 7 26.85 8.98 36.51
N VAL A 8 26.86 10.31 36.73
CA VAL A 8 25.68 11.15 36.50
C VAL A 8 25.33 11.24 35.01
N THR A 9 26.32 11.36 34.13
CA THR A 9 26.06 11.37 32.68
C THR A 9 25.55 10.02 32.18
N ALA A 10 26.15 8.91 32.62
CA ALA A 10 25.70 7.56 32.22
C ALA A 10 24.25 7.27 32.65
N SER A 11 23.87 7.69 33.86
CA SER A 11 22.51 7.50 34.37
C SER A 11 21.49 8.41 33.67
N PHE A 12 21.87 9.65 33.32
CA PHE A 12 21.01 10.53 32.54
C PHE A 12 20.75 9.98 31.12
N VAL A 13 21.77 9.41 30.47
CA VAL A 13 21.64 8.78 29.15
C VAL A 13 20.72 7.55 29.21
N LEU A 14 20.83 6.72 30.25
CA LEU A 14 19.96 5.56 30.45
C LEU A 14 18.48 5.94 30.67
N VAL A 15 18.22 6.97 31.47
CA VAL A 15 16.86 7.46 31.72
C VAL A 15 16.25 8.09 30.47
N ALA A 16 17.03 8.87 29.72
CA ALA A 16 16.60 9.43 28.44
C ALA A 16 16.29 8.33 27.41
N ALA A 17 17.14 7.31 27.29
CA ALA A 17 16.90 6.18 26.40
C ALA A 17 15.65 5.37 26.79
N ALA A 18 15.42 5.15 28.08
CA ALA A 18 14.22 4.47 28.58
C ALA A 18 12.93 5.27 28.33
N ALA A 19 12.98 6.59 28.50
CA ALA A 19 11.85 7.48 28.22
C ALA A 19 11.49 7.52 26.73
N VAL A 20 12.49 7.61 25.84
CA VAL A 20 12.29 7.54 24.38
C VAL A 20 11.71 6.19 23.97
N ARG A 21 12.21 5.09 24.55
CA ARG A 21 11.70 3.74 24.27
C ARG A 21 10.26 3.56 24.77
N SER A 22 9.92 4.10 25.95
CA SER A 22 8.56 4.10 26.50
C SER A 22 7.60 4.97 25.68
N TRP A 23 8.08 6.07 25.10
CA TRP A 23 7.28 6.94 24.23
C TRP A 23 6.96 6.25 22.90
N LEU A 24 7.95 5.56 22.30
CA LEU A 24 7.76 4.71 21.11
C LEU A 24 6.84 3.50 21.37
N HIS A 25 6.82 2.97 22.59
CA HIS A 25 5.90 1.90 23.01
C HIS A 25 4.54 2.40 23.54
N SER A 26 4.31 3.71 23.59
CA SER A 26 3.12 4.27 24.23
C SER A 26 1.88 4.01 23.37
N ARG A 27 0.92 3.28 23.96
CA ARG A 27 -0.39 2.93 23.37
C ARG A 27 -1.16 4.15 22.84
N SER A 28 -0.82 5.37 23.27
CA SER A 28 -1.40 6.62 22.79
C SER A 28 -1.07 6.91 21.31
N HIS A 29 0.10 6.53 20.81
CA HIS A 29 0.45 6.72 19.40
C HIS A 29 -0.37 5.79 18.50
N HIS A 30 -0.46 4.50 18.86
CA HIS A 30 -1.31 3.54 18.15
C HIS A 30 -2.78 3.96 18.15
N GLN A 31 -3.29 4.48 19.28
CA GLN A 31 -4.67 4.96 19.35
C GLN A 31 -4.90 6.24 18.53
N ALA A 32 -3.92 7.16 18.46
CA ALA A 32 -4.02 8.36 17.63
C ALA A 32 -4.02 8.01 16.13
N VAL A 33 -3.17 7.07 15.70
CA VAL A 33 -3.15 6.54 14.33
C VAL A 33 -4.45 5.80 14.01
N ALA A 34 -4.92 4.92 14.89
CA ALA A 34 -6.16 4.17 14.71
C ALA A 34 -7.40 5.09 14.64
N ARG A 35 -7.46 6.15 15.45
CA ARG A 35 -8.55 7.15 15.40
C ARG A 35 -8.51 7.97 14.11
N ARG A 36 -7.33 8.32 13.62
CA ARG A 36 -7.17 9.01 12.32
C ARG A 36 -7.57 8.12 11.15
N SER A 37 -7.24 6.83 11.22
CA SER A 37 -7.65 5.81 10.23
C SER A 37 -9.18 5.64 10.19
N ARG A 38 -9.83 5.50 11.36
CA ARG A 38 -11.30 5.35 11.45
C ARG A 38 -12.07 6.57 10.98
N ARG A 39 -11.56 7.79 11.19
CA ARG A 39 -12.24 9.03 10.76
C ARG A 39 -12.14 9.30 9.25
N ARG A 40 -11.21 8.65 8.55
CA ARG A 40 -11.05 8.78 7.09
C ARG A 40 -11.74 7.69 6.30
N HIS A 41 -12.11 6.58 6.93
CA HIS A 41 -12.74 5.47 6.24
C HIS A 41 -14.27 5.65 6.20
N PRO A 42 -14.89 5.73 5.00
CA PRO A 42 -16.32 5.40 4.84
C PRO A 42 -16.58 3.98 5.38
N PRO A 43 -17.85 3.52 5.57
CA PRO A 43 -18.16 2.20 6.14
C PRO A 43 -17.21 1.16 5.55
N ALA A 44 -16.38 0.58 6.43
CA ALA A 44 -15.23 -0.18 6.00
C ALA A 44 -15.70 -1.34 5.14
N ALA A 45 -15.23 -1.39 3.89
CA ALA A 45 -15.31 -2.61 3.10
C ALA A 45 -14.84 -3.80 3.96
N ASP A 46 -15.46 -4.95 3.77
CA ASP A 46 -15.12 -6.16 4.54
C ASP A 46 -13.60 -6.37 4.53
N PRO A 47 -12.92 -6.34 5.71
CA PRO A 47 -11.47 -6.44 5.77
C PRO A 47 -10.90 -7.71 5.10
N LEU A 48 -11.65 -8.82 5.12
CA LEU A 48 -11.22 -10.06 4.48
C LEU A 48 -11.32 -9.96 2.95
N LEU A 49 -12.36 -9.28 2.46
CA LEU A 49 -12.51 -8.99 1.04
C LEU A 49 -11.40 -8.06 0.56
N THR A 50 -11.11 -6.99 1.30
CA THR A 50 -10.00 -6.07 1.02
C THR A 50 -8.67 -6.82 0.94
N LEU A 51 -8.36 -7.67 1.94
CA LEU A 51 -7.14 -8.46 1.94
C LEU A 51 -7.07 -9.42 0.73
N THR A 52 -8.19 -10.06 0.38
CA THR A 52 -8.27 -10.96 -0.77
C THR A 52 -7.94 -10.24 -2.07
N VAL A 53 -8.47 -9.02 -2.25
CA VAL A 53 -8.17 -8.18 -3.42
C VAL A 53 -6.71 -7.76 -3.44
N GLN A 54 -6.15 -7.35 -2.30
CA GLN A 54 -4.73 -6.98 -2.20
C GLN A 54 -3.79 -8.13 -2.58
N VAL A 55 -4.04 -9.34 -2.07
CA VAL A 55 -3.23 -10.53 -2.40
C VAL A 55 -3.28 -10.82 -3.90
N ARG A 56 -4.47 -10.79 -4.50
CA ARG A 56 -4.65 -11.06 -5.93
C ARG A 56 -4.02 -9.98 -6.82
N LEU A 57 -4.06 -8.71 -6.40
CA LEU A 57 -3.35 -7.63 -7.09
C LEU A 57 -1.84 -7.87 -7.06
N GLY A 58 -1.30 -8.32 -5.92
CA GLY A 58 0.12 -8.63 -5.77
C GLY A 58 0.55 -9.83 -6.62
N GLU A 59 -0.32 -10.84 -6.76
CA GLU A 59 -0.14 -11.97 -7.67
C GLU A 59 -0.06 -11.51 -9.13
N LEU A 60 -1.04 -10.75 -9.60
CA LEU A 60 -1.06 -10.24 -10.97
C LEU A 60 0.11 -9.28 -11.26
N ALA A 61 0.48 -8.43 -10.31
CA ALA A 61 1.63 -7.54 -10.46
C ALA A 61 2.96 -8.33 -10.58
N ARG A 62 3.10 -9.44 -9.85
CA ARG A 62 4.26 -10.34 -10.01
C ARG A 62 4.24 -11.06 -11.35
N GLU A 63 3.07 -11.50 -11.81
CA GLU A 63 2.93 -12.17 -13.10
C GLU A 63 3.26 -11.23 -14.26
N LEU A 64 2.77 -9.99 -14.24
CA LEU A 64 3.13 -8.96 -15.23
C LEU A 64 4.64 -8.72 -15.28
N ARG A 65 5.32 -8.61 -14.12
CA ARG A 65 6.78 -8.50 -14.07
C ARG A 65 7.49 -9.73 -14.64
N ALA A 66 7.03 -10.93 -14.29
CA ALA A 66 7.62 -12.17 -14.80
C ALA A 66 7.48 -12.31 -16.33
N ILE A 67 6.32 -11.93 -16.86
CA ILE A 67 6.08 -11.86 -18.32
C ILE A 67 7.01 -10.83 -18.96
N ASP A 68 7.27 -9.71 -18.29
CA ASP A 68 8.16 -8.67 -18.82
C ASP A 68 9.64 -9.11 -18.84
N ASP A 69 10.07 -9.80 -17.79
CA ASP A 69 11.44 -10.32 -17.63
C ASP A 69 11.75 -11.50 -18.57
N ASP A 70 10.80 -12.39 -18.82
CA ASP A 70 11.03 -13.56 -19.68
C ASP A 70 10.69 -13.28 -21.16
N ARG A 71 11.73 -13.09 -21.97
CA ARG A 71 11.63 -12.79 -23.40
C ARG A 71 11.33 -14.02 -24.28
N GLN A 72 11.41 -15.23 -23.73
CA GLN A 72 11.27 -16.49 -24.49
C GLN A 72 9.87 -17.11 -24.37
N VAL A 73 8.96 -16.51 -23.60
CA VAL A 73 7.58 -16.99 -23.46
C VAL A 73 6.85 -16.95 -24.81
N TYR A 74 6.38 -18.11 -25.25
CA TYR A 74 5.50 -18.22 -26.42
C TYR A 74 4.21 -17.42 -26.19
N ALA A 75 3.70 -16.73 -27.21
CA ALA A 75 2.49 -15.89 -27.11
C ALA A 75 2.54 -14.81 -26.00
N ARG A 76 3.74 -14.34 -25.61
CA ARG A 76 3.95 -13.29 -24.59
C ARG A 76 2.99 -12.11 -24.72
N ALA A 77 2.81 -11.58 -25.93
CA ALA A 77 1.93 -10.42 -26.14
C ALA A 77 0.47 -10.71 -25.73
N HIS A 78 -0.01 -11.94 -25.97
CA HIS A 78 -1.35 -12.34 -25.57
C HIS A 78 -1.45 -12.53 -24.06
N HIS A 79 -0.46 -13.20 -23.44
CA HIS A 79 -0.41 -13.38 -22.00
C HIS A 79 -0.30 -12.05 -21.25
N ALA A 80 0.57 -11.14 -21.72
CA ALA A 80 0.71 -9.80 -21.18
C ALA A 80 -0.61 -9.03 -21.22
N ARG A 81 -1.31 -9.09 -22.37
CA ARG A 81 -2.61 -8.42 -22.52
C ARG A 81 -3.66 -8.99 -21.56
N ALA A 82 -3.79 -10.31 -21.47
CA ALA A 82 -4.75 -10.94 -20.58
C ALA A 82 -4.45 -10.63 -19.09
N ALA A 83 -3.18 -10.70 -18.68
CA ALA A 83 -2.76 -10.35 -17.33
C ALA A 83 -3.02 -8.86 -17.02
N GLN A 84 -2.78 -7.97 -17.99
CA GLN A 84 -3.04 -6.54 -17.84
C GLN A 84 -4.53 -6.24 -17.70
N GLU A 85 -5.37 -6.85 -18.53
CA GLU A 85 -6.83 -6.70 -18.47
C GLU A 85 -7.38 -7.20 -17.13
N ALA A 86 -6.87 -8.33 -16.62
CA ALA A 86 -7.22 -8.85 -15.30
C ALA A 86 -6.76 -7.92 -14.16
N TYR A 87 -5.55 -7.37 -14.26
CA TYR A 87 -5.01 -6.41 -13.30
C TYR A 87 -5.87 -5.15 -13.24
N ASP A 88 -6.20 -4.56 -14.39
CA ASP A 88 -6.99 -3.34 -14.48
C ASP A 88 -8.42 -3.55 -13.95
N ALA A 89 -9.03 -4.70 -14.23
CA ALA A 89 -10.34 -5.05 -13.68
C ALA A 89 -10.32 -5.15 -12.14
N LEU A 90 -9.27 -5.75 -11.59
CA LEU A 90 -9.11 -5.89 -10.14
C LEU A 90 -8.73 -4.58 -9.46
N LEU A 91 -7.97 -3.71 -10.15
CA LEU A 91 -7.63 -2.37 -9.67
C LEU A 91 -8.88 -1.50 -9.52
N ARG A 92 -9.80 -1.56 -10.49
CA ARG A 92 -11.11 -0.91 -10.39
C ARG A 92 -11.94 -1.45 -9.22
N GLU A 93 -11.88 -2.75 -8.94
CA GLU A 93 -12.55 -3.32 -7.78
C GLU A 93 -11.95 -2.82 -6.46
N ALA A 94 -10.63 -2.74 -6.35
CA ALA A 94 -9.96 -2.14 -5.22
C ALA A 94 -10.38 -0.67 -5.02
N CYS A 95 -10.47 0.09 -6.11
CA CYS A 95 -10.96 1.47 -6.10
C CYS A 95 -12.40 1.54 -5.56
N ARG A 96 -13.31 0.67 -6.02
CA ARG A 96 -14.69 0.60 -5.50
C ARG A 96 -14.72 0.29 -4.00
N LEU A 97 -13.93 -0.68 -3.54
CA LEU A 97 -13.82 -1.03 -2.11
C LEU A 97 -13.22 0.11 -1.27
N ALA A 98 -12.35 0.94 -1.86
CA ALA A 98 -11.79 2.13 -1.24
C ALA A 98 -12.74 3.34 -1.27
N GLY A 99 -13.94 3.20 -1.84
CA GLY A 99 -14.91 4.28 -2.01
C GLY A 99 -14.49 5.33 -3.04
N LEU A 100 -13.65 4.96 -3.99
CA LEU A 100 -13.26 5.81 -5.13
C LEU A 100 -14.30 5.71 -6.24
N GLY A 101 -14.61 6.86 -6.86
CA GLY A 101 -15.42 6.88 -8.06
C GLY A 101 -14.61 6.32 -9.24
N VAL A 102 -15.00 5.14 -9.71
CA VAL A 102 -14.46 4.53 -10.93
C VAL A 102 -15.38 4.89 -12.07
N VAL A 103 -14.82 5.45 -13.14
CA VAL A 103 -15.57 5.68 -14.38
C VAL A 103 -15.28 4.51 -15.31
N ASP A 104 -16.30 3.70 -15.59
CA ASP A 104 -16.22 2.67 -16.64
C ASP A 104 -16.29 3.35 -18.02
N LEU A 105 -15.24 4.10 -18.37
CA LEU A 105 -15.11 4.71 -19.69
C LEU A 105 -14.86 3.61 -20.73
N PRO A 106 -15.58 3.60 -21.87
CA PRO A 106 -15.24 2.71 -22.96
C PRO A 106 -13.83 3.04 -23.48
N THR A 107 -13.01 1.99 -23.61
CA THR A 107 -11.64 1.86 -24.16
C THR A 107 -11.45 2.53 -25.54
N ARG A 108 -11.64 3.85 -25.63
CA ARG A 108 -11.28 4.69 -26.79
C ARG A 108 -10.17 5.68 -26.46
N ALA A 109 -9.69 5.67 -25.23
CA ALA A 109 -8.47 6.38 -24.86
C ALA A 109 -7.28 5.55 -25.37
N GLY A 110 -6.25 6.20 -25.92
CA GLY A 110 -5.04 5.47 -26.36
C GLY A 110 -4.31 4.83 -25.17
N GLU A 111 -3.41 3.88 -25.45
CA GLU A 111 -2.65 3.11 -24.45
C GLU A 111 -1.95 3.99 -23.39
N GLN A 112 -1.46 5.18 -23.75
CA GLN A 112 -0.84 6.10 -22.80
C GLN A 112 -1.85 6.69 -21.79
N ALA A 113 -3.07 7.00 -22.23
CA ALA A 113 -4.10 7.55 -21.36
C ALA A 113 -4.62 6.48 -20.38
N GLU A 114 -4.76 5.23 -20.84
CA GLU A 114 -5.10 4.10 -19.98
C GLU A 114 -4.01 3.82 -18.93
N SER A 115 -2.75 3.88 -19.34
CA SER A 115 -1.62 3.72 -18.42
C SER A 115 -1.53 4.84 -17.39
N ALA A 116 -1.87 6.08 -17.78
CA ALA A 116 -1.91 7.22 -16.87
C ALA A 116 -3.06 7.12 -15.85
N GLU A 117 -4.25 6.66 -16.27
CA GLU A 117 -5.37 6.46 -15.34
C GLU A 117 -5.07 5.32 -14.37
N ARG A 118 -4.50 4.20 -14.85
CA ARG A 118 -4.02 3.11 -13.98
C ARG A 118 -3.06 3.64 -12.91
N LEU A 119 -2.04 4.40 -13.32
CA LEU A 119 -1.09 4.99 -12.37
C LEU A 119 -1.80 5.91 -11.36
N ARG A 120 -2.79 6.70 -11.79
CA ARG A 120 -3.59 7.55 -10.89
C ARG A 120 -4.33 6.72 -9.84
N GLU A 121 -4.98 5.62 -10.26
CA GLU A 121 -5.68 4.68 -9.38
C GLU A 121 -4.73 4.03 -8.37
N GLU A 122 -3.57 3.54 -8.83
CA GLU A 122 -2.55 2.92 -7.97
C GLU A 122 -2.03 3.88 -6.89
N LEU A 123 -1.75 5.13 -7.28
CA LEU A 123 -1.28 6.17 -6.36
C LEU A 123 -2.37 6.55 -5.34
N GLU A 124 -3.62 6.68 -5.78
CA GLU A 124 -4.74 7.00 -4.89
C GLU A 124 -4.95 5.88 -3.85
N LEU A 125 -4.92 4.61 -4.27
CA LEU A 125 -4.99 3.46 -3.38
C LEU A 125 -3.81 3.43 -2.39
N SER A 126 -2.59 3.64 -2.87
CA SER A 126 -1.38 3.68 -2.03
C SER A 126 -1.47 4.79 -0.97
N SER A 127 -1.98 5.97 -1.34
CA SER A 127 -2.18 7.10 -0.42
C SER A 127 -3.18 6.80 0.71
N ARG A 128 -4.09 5.85 0.48
CA ARG A 128 -5.10 5.37 1.44
C ARG A 128 -4.62 4.18 2.27
N GLY A 129 -3.38 3.74 2.07
CA GLY A 129 -2.77 2.64 2.82
C GLY A 129 -3.02 1.25 2.23
N TRP A 130 -3.46 1.17 0.97
CA TRP A 130 -3.46 -0.10 0.26
C TRP A 130 -2.03 -0.50 -0.12
N SER A 131 -1.76 -1.79 -0.10
CA SER A 131 -0.49 -2.37 -0.52
C SER A 131 -0.74 -3.71 -1.18
N TRP A 132 0.04 -4.02 -2.22
CA TRP A 132 0.02 -5.29 -2.93
C TRP A 132 1.40 -5.60 -3.54
#